data_AF-A0A7Y4VK88-F1
#
_entry.id   AF-A0A7Y4VK88-F1
#
_cell.length_a   1.000
_cell.length_b   1.000
_cell.length_c   1.000
_cell.angle_alpha   90.00
_cell.angle_beta   90.00
_cell.angle_gamma   90.00
#
_symmetry.space_group_name_H-M   'P 1'
#
loop_
_entity.id
_entity.type
_entity.pdbx_description
1 polymer ?
#
loop_
_entity_poly.entity_id
_entity_poly.type
_entity_poly.pdbx_seq_one_letter_code
_entity_poly.pdbx_strand_id
1 'polypeptide(L)'
;MPDAKKTFHIISYLQYPFMIVSIYYCYRQMIMSGDVSFPDINKGLMFLGLGVSFSTLQDTTKTQNNISKRVFENPKYAQRFIFAVAMMIAFFIGIGLFGTLISNNSILNELAIGCLGLGIGMMGMLKAVIEMAEHHRKP
;
A
#
# COMPACT_ATOMS: atom_id res chain seq x y z
N MET A 1 2.97 29.04 11.50
CA MET A 1 2.27 27.82 11.05
C MET A 1 3.03 26.63 11.62
N PRO A 2 2.37 25.63 12.24
CA PRO A 2 3.06 24.39 12.53
C PRO A 2 3.72 23.90 11.22
N ASP A 3 5.00 23.55 11.32
CA ASP A 3 5.80 23.08 10.19
C ASP A 3 5.07 21.94 9.49
N ALA A 4 4.66 22.14 8.23
CA ALA A 4 3.78 21.21 7.51
C ALA A 4 4.33 19.78 7.53
N LYS A 5 5.67 19.62 7.52
CA LYS A 5 6.35 18.32 7.64
C LYS A 5 6.00 17.59 8.93
N LYS A 6 5.99 18.29 10.07
CA LYS A 6 5.62 17.70 11.37
C LYS A 6 4.19 17.22 11.38
N THR A 7 3.27 17.97 10.76
CA THR A 7 1.87 17.57 10.63
C THR A 7 1.74 16.30 9.78
N PHE A 8 2.43 16.21 8.64
CA PHE A 8 2.45 14.99 7.82
C PHE A 8 2.99 13.78 8.58
N HIS A 9 4.07 13.94 9.36
CA HIS A 9 4.62 12.86 10.17
C HIS A 9 3.65 12.38 11.25
N ILE A 10 2.97 13.28 11.96
CA ILE A 10 1.97 12.88 12.97
C ILE A 10 0.82 12.12 12.30
N ILE A 11 0.33 12.63 11.17
CA ILE A 11 -0.77 12.02 10.43
C ILE A 11 -0.37 10.64 9.90
N SER A 12 0.90 10.44 9.52
CA SER A 12 1.39 9.14 9.03
C SER A 12 1.18 7.98 10.01
N TYR A 13 1.11 8.26 11.32
CA TYR A 13 0.85 7.23 12.34
C TYR A 13 -0.57 6.65 12.26
N LEU A 14 -1.50 7.29 11.54
CA LEU A 14 -2.80 6.70 11.21
C LEU A 14 -2.67 5.45 10.31
N GLN A 15 -1.51 5.21 9.70
CA GLN A 15 -1.21 3.94 9.06
C GLN A 15 -1.51 2.76 9.99
N TYR A 16 -1.04 2.79 11.24
CA TYR A 16 -1.15 1.64 12.15
C TYR A 16 -2.60 1.22 12.46
N PRO A 17 -3.52 2.12 12.83
CA PRO A 17 -4.92 1.73 13.02
C PRO A 17 -5.55 1.22 11.72
N PHE A 18 -5.26 1.81 10.55
CA PHE A 18 -5.77 1.27 9.28
C PHE A 18 -5.22 -0.12 8.97
N MET A 19 -3.94 -0.38 9.26
CA MET A 19 -3.33 -1.71 9.10
C MET A 19 -3.98 -2.74 10.03
N ILE A 20 -4.27 -2.39 11.28
CA ILE A 20 -4.95 -3.28 12.24
C ILE A 20 -6.36 -3.62 11.74
N VAL A 21 -7.12 -2.62 11.27
CA VAL A 21 -8.47 -2.82 10.73
C VAL A 21 -8.42 -3.68 9.47
N SER A 22 -7.44 -3.46 8.59
CA SER A 22 -7.22 -4.28 7.40
C SER A 22 -6.98 -5.75 7.76
N ILE A 23 -6.04 -6.01 8.68
CA ILE A 23 -5.73 -7.36 9.18
C ILE A 23 -6.98 -7.98 9.81
N TYR A 24 -7.72 -7.24 10.64
CA TYR A 24 -8.96 -7.73 11.23
C TYR A 24 -9.91 -8.24 10.14
N TYR A 25 -10.22 -7.45 9.12
CA TYR A 25 -11.15 -7.88 8.06
C TYR A 25 -10.63 -9.04 7.21
N CYS A 26 -9.32 -9.08 6.92
CA CYS A 26 -8.71 -10.19 6.18
C CYS A 26 -8.75 -11.52 6.96
N TYR A 27 -8.47 -11.48 8.27
CA TYR A 27 -8.37 -12.70 9.11
C TYR A 27 -9.65 -13.06 9.86
N ARG A 28 -10.63 -12.16 9.92
CA ARG A 28 -11.94 -12.40 10.57
C ARG A 28 -12.57 -13.71 10.12
N GLN A 29 -12.47 -14.03 8.83
CA GLN A 29 -13.05 -15.24 8.22
C GLN A 29 -12.39 -16.51 8.75
N MET A 30 -11.07 -16.51 8.90
CA MET A 30 -10.31 -17.63 9.46
C MET A 30 -10.63 -17.87 10.94
N ILE A 31 -11.04 -16.83 11.67
CA ILE A 31 -11.24 -16.88 13.13
C ILE A 31 -12.71 -17.14 13.51
N MET A 32 -13.67 -16.54 12.80
CA MET A 32 -15.07 -16.48 13.26
C MET A 32 -16.06 -17.36 12.49
N SER A 33 -15.80 -17.73 11.23
CA SER A 33 -16.90 -18.27 10.39
C SER A 33 -16.52 -19.32 9.35
N GLY A 34 -15.23 -19.52 9.00
CA GLY A 34 -14.81 -20.53 8.02
C GLY A 34 -15.20 -20.22 6.57
N ASP A 35 -16.32 -19.53 6.35
CA ASP A 35 -16.80 -19.08 5.05
C ASP A 35 -16.14 -17.78 4.60
N VAL A 36 -15.82 -17.73 3.31
CA VAL A 36 -15.17 -16.58 2.67
C VAL A 36 -16.18 -15.45 2.45
N SER A 37 -15.94 -14.31 3.09
CA SER A 37 -16.73 -13.09 2.96
C SER A 37 -16.02 -12.10 2.03
N PHE A 38 -16.41 -12.06 0.77
CA PHE A 38 -15.85 -11.12 -0.20
C PHE A 38 -15.99 -9.63 0.21
N PRO A 39 -17.11 -9.18 0.82
CA PRO A 39 -17.21 -7.82 1.32
C PRO A 39 -16.18 -7.49 2.42
N ASP A 40 -15.83 -8.45 3.27
CA ASP A 40 -14.80 -8.25 4.29
C ASP A 40 -13.40 -8.20 3.66
N ILE A 41 -13.11 -9.04 2.66
CA ILE A 41 -11.85 -8.96 1.89
C ILE A 41 -11.74 -7.58 1.24
N ASN A 42 -12.81 -7.10 0.60
CA ASN A 42 -12.83 -5.78 -0.04
C ASN A 42 -12.51 -4.65 0.97
N LYS A 43 -13.17 -4.64 2.13
CA LYS A 43 -12.85 -3.69 3.21
C LYS A 43 -11.39 -3.82 3.64
N GLY A 44 -10.90 -5.04 3.81
CA GLY A 44 -9.50 -5.32 4.13
C GLY A 44 -8.53 -4.68 3.14
N LEU A 45 -8.78 -4.83 1.84
CA LEU A 45 -8.00 -4.25 0.75
C LEU A 45 -8.07 -2.71 0.75
N MET A 46 -9.25 -2.13 0.95
CA MET A 46 -9.40 -0.67 1.05
C MET A 46 -8.63 -0.09 2.23
N PHE A 47 -8.77 -0.68 3.42
CA PHE A 47 -8.04 -0.25 4.61
C PHE A 47 -6.53 -0.46 4.47
N LEU A 48 -6.10 -1.51 3.76
CA LEU A 48 -4.70 -1.71 3.43
C LEU A 48 -4.18 -0.59 2.52
N GLY A 49 -4.92 -0.24 1.48
CA GLY A 49 -4.60 0.88 0.58
C GLY A 49 -4.49 2.22 1.33
N LEU A 50 -5.41 2.48 2.26
CA LEU A 50 -5.32 3.65 3.15
C LEU A 50 -4.06 3.58 4.02
N GLY A 51 -3.85 2.47 4.74
CA GLY A 51 -2.67 2.29 5.59
C GLY A 51 -1.36 2.53 4.84
N VAL A 52 -1.23 1.93 3.65
CA VAL A 52 -0.09 2.16 2.76
C VAL A 52 0.02 3.63 2.38
N SER A 53 -1.07 4.29 1.98
CA SER A 53 -1.06 5.73 1.63
C SER A 53 -0.53 6.61 2.77
N PHE A 54 -1.01 6.39 4.00
CA PHE A 54 -0.56 7.15 5.17
C PHE A 54 0.91 6.88 5.51
N SER A 55 1.42 5.66 5.25
CA SER A 55 2.84 5.34 5.43
C SER A 55 3.79 6.22 4.62
N THR A 56 3.31 6.70 3.47
CA THR A 56 4.10 7.52 2.53
C THR A 56 4.36 8.93 3.03
N LEU A 57 3.59 9.38 4.05
CA LEU A 57 3.74 10.68 4.68
C LEU A 57 4.87 10.70 5.73
N GLN A 58 5.50 9.55 5.98
CA GLN A 58 6.67 9.45 6.85
C GLN A 58 7.90 10.13 6.24
N ASP A 59 8.91 10.37 7.08
CA ASP A 59 10.17 10.95 6.65
C ASP A 59 10.96 9.96 5.77
N THR A 60 11.08 10.27 4.48
CA THR A 60 11.81 9.47 3.49
C THR A 60 13.33 9.67 3.56
N THR A 61 13.82 10.62 4.37
CA THR A 61 15.27 10.85 4.59
C THR A 61 15.87 9.91 5.63
N LYS A 62 15.03 9.19 6.37
CA LYS A 62 15.46 8.19 7.36
C LYS A 62 15.10 6.79 6.87
N THR A 63 16.09 5.91 6.83
CA THR A 63 15.84 4.49 6.65
C THR A 63 15.29 3.90 7.95
N GLN A 64 14.05 3.40 7.88
CA GLN A 64 13.34 2.83 9.03
C GLN A 64 13.95 1.50 9.51
N ASN A 65 14.67 0.77 8.64
CA ASN A 65 15.17 -0.58 8.94
C ASN A 65 16.51 -0.88 8.22
N ASN A 66 17.33 -1.75 8.82
CA ASN A 66 18.60 -2.23 8.26
C ASN A 66 18.40 -2.93 6.90
N ILE A 67 17.27 -3.61 6.72
CA ILE A 67 16.89 -4.23 5.44
C ILE A 67 16.64 -3.15 4.38
N SER A 68 15.83 -2.14 4.70
CA SER A 68 15.55 -1.02 3.80
C SER A 68 16.84 -0.30 3.41
N LYS A 69 17.74 -0.06 4.38
CA LYS A 69 19.05 0.54 4.12
C LYS A 69 19.86 -0.28 3.12
N ARG A 70 19.91 -1.61 3.27
CA ARG A 70 20.62 -2.50 2.32
C ARG A 70 20.02 -2.49 0.90
N VAL A 71 18.70 -2.35 0.79
CA VAL A 71 18.01 -2.27 -0.51
C VAL A 71 18.28 -0.93 -1.19
N PHE A 72 18.18 0.18 -0.45
CA PHE A 72 18.29 1.53 -1.02
C PHE A 72 19.74 2.02 -1.21
N GLU A 73 20.71 1.50 -0.46
CA GLU A 73 22.13 1.81 -0.66
C GLU A 73 22.67 1.27 -1.99
N ASN A 74 22.13 0.16 -2.49
CA ASN A 74 22.55 -0.43 -3.75
C ASN A 74 21.63 0.02 -4.89
N PRO A 75 22.14 0.77 -5.89
CA PRO A 75 21.31 1.33 -6.96
C PRO A 75 20.59 0.25 -7.79
N LYS A 76 21.20 -0.94 -7.97
CA LYS A 76 20.57 -2.05 -8.70
C LYS A 76 19.40 -2.64 -7.94
N TYR A 77 19.49 -2.76 -6.61
CA TYR A 77 18.40 -3.28 -5.79
C TYR A 77 17.29 -2.26 -5.62
N ALA A 78 17.62 -0.98 -5.45
CA ALA A 78 16.65 0.10 -5.43
C ALA A 78 15.82 0.14 -6.73
N GLN A 79 16.46 0.08 -7.90
CA GLN A 79 15.78 0.03 -9.19
C GLN A 79 14.86 -1.19 -9.35
N ARG A 80 15.32 -2.38 -8.94
CA ARG A 80 14.49 -3.59 -8.96
C ARG A 80 13.29 -3.48 -8.03
N PHE A 81 13.45 -2.87 -6.86
CA PHE A 81 12.37 -2.67 -5.91
C PHE A 81 11.33 -1.65 -6.43
N ILE A 82 11.78 -0.52 -7.00
CA ILE A 82 10.89 0.45 -7.67
C ILE A 82 10.10 -0.24 -8.79
N PHE A 83 10.78 -1.04 -9.62
CA PHE A 83 10.11 -1.78 -10.69
C PHE A 83 9.09 -2.79 -10.15
N ALA A 84 9.43 -3.52 -9.08
CA ALA A 84 8.51 -4.46 -8.44
C ALA A 84 7.26 -3.77 -7.89
N VAL A 85 7.42 -2.62 -7.23
CA VAL A 85 6.29 -1.81 -6.72
C VAL A 85 5.43 -1.30 -7.88
N ALA A 86 6.04 -0.79 -8.94
CA ALA A 86 5.33 -0.33 -10.13
C ALA A 86 4.53 -1.47 -10.81
N MET A 87 5.12 -2.65 -10.95
CA MET A 87 4.44 -3.83 -11.49
C MET A 87 3.28 -4.27 -10.59
N MET A 88 3.45 -4.22 -9.27
CA MET A 88 2.39 -4.58 -8.32
C MET A 88 1.21 -3.59 -8.40
N ILE A 89 1.48 -2.29 -8.53
CA ILE A 89 0.46 -1.27 -8.79
C ILE A 89 -0.28 -1.56 -10.09
N ALA A 90 0.47 -1.78 -11.19
CA ALA A 90 -0.12 -2.09 -12.49
C ALA A 90 -0.98 -3.35 -12.45
N PHE A 91 -0.56 -4.37 -11.71
CA PHE A 91 -1.33 -5.59 -11.51
C PHE A 91 -2.66 -5.34 -10.77
N PHE A 92 -2.62 -4.67 -9.61
CA PHE A 92 -3.82 -4.38 -8.83
C PHE A 92 -4.79 -3.45 -9.56
N ILE A 93 -4.27 -2.41 -10.22
CA ILE A 93 -5.10 -1.53 -11.06
C ILE A 93 -5.65 -2.28 -12.27
N GLY A 94 -4.82 -3.09 -12.94
CA GLY A 94 -5.23 -3.86 -14.12
C GLY A 94 -6.36 -4.83 -13.81
N ILE A 95 -6.23 -5.63 -12.73
CA ILE A 95 -7.31 -6.53 -12.27
C ILE A 95 -8.52 -5.74 -11.80
N GLY A 96 -8.31 -4.63 -11.09
CA GLY A 96 -9.38 -3.77 -10.61
C GLY A 96 -10.20 -3.15 -11.75
N LEU A 97 -9.56 -2.67 -12.81
CA LEU A 97 -10.23 -2.15 -14.00
C LEU A 97 -10.91 -3.27 -14.79
N PHE A 98 -10.23 -4.39 -14.98
CA PHE A 98 -10.80 -5.55 -15.67
C PHE A 98 -12.06 -6.06 -14.94
N GLY A 99 -11.98 -6.23 -13.62
CA GLY A 99 -13.09 -6.72 -12.81
C GLY A 99 -14.26 -5.74 -12.69
N THR A 100 -14.01 -4.42 -12.71
CA THR A 100 -15.10 -3.43 -12.67
C THR A 100 -15.78 -3.21 -14.02
N LEU A 101 -15.04 -3.29 -15.14
CA LEU A 101 -15.55 -2.97 -16.47
C LEU A 101 -16.12 -4.17 -17.24
N ILE A 102 -15.65 -5.39 -16.96
CA ILE A 102 -16.01 -6.59 -17.75
C ILE A 102 -16.90 -7.55 -16.96
N SER A 103 -16.82 -7.54 -15.62
CA SER A 103 -17.61 -8.48 -14.82
C SER A 103 -19.06 -8.03 -14.65
N ASN A 104 -20.00 -8.90 -15.01
CA ASN A 104 -21.42 -8.76 -14.67
C ASN A 104 -21.76 -9.27 -13.26
N ASN A 105 -20.81 -9.90 -12.57
CA ASN A 105 -21.01 -10.43 -11.22
C ASN A 105 -20.72 -9.33 -10.18
N SER A 106 -21.70 -9.04 -9.32
CA SER A 106 -21.61 -8.02 -8.27
C SER A 106 -20.46 -8.25 -7.29
N ILE A 107 -20.20 -9.51 -6.92
CA ILE A 107 -19.13 -9.89 -6.00
C ILE A 107 -17.74 -9.57 -6.60
N LEU A 108 -17.55 -9.93 -7.86
CA LEU A 108 -16.29 -9.66 -8.56
C LEU A 108 -16.09 -8.14 -8.76
N ASN A 109 -17.16 -7.40 -9.00
CA ASN A 109 -17.10 -5.94 -9.10
C ASN A 109 -16.66 -5.31 -7.77
N GLU A 110 -17.26 -5.73 -6.64
CA GLU A 110 -16.88 -5.23 -5.31
C GLU A 110 -15.40 -5.52 -4.99
N LEU A 111 -14.92 -6.74 -5.22
CA LEU A 111 -13.51 -7.07 -5.03
C LEU A 111 -12.59 -6.24 -5.93
N ALA A 112 -13.00 -6.00 -7.16
CA ALA A 112 -12.24 -5.21 -8.12
C ALA A 112 -12.09 -3.76 -7.64
N ILE A 113 -13.12 -3.17 -7.03
CA ILE A 113 -13.04 -1.85 -6.39
C ILE A 113 -12.03 -1.88 -5.22
N GLY A 114 -12.00 -2.94 -4.42
CA GLY A 114 -11.00 -3.10 -3.36
C GLY A 114 -9.57 -3.16 -3.88
N CYS A 115 -9.34 -3.92 -4.96
CA CYS A 115 -8.06 -3.97 -5.67
C CYS A 115 -7.66 -2.61 -6.23
N LEU A 116 -8.60 -1.85 -6.81
CA LEU A 116 -8.36 -0.48 -7.26
C LEU A 116 -7.94 0.42 -6.09
N GLY A 117 -8.66 0.35 -4.96
CA GLY A 117 -8.34 1.13 -3.77
C GLY A 117 -6.93 0.86 -3.24
N LEU A 118 -6.53 -0.41 -3.19
CA LEU A 118 -5.17 -0.80 -2.81
C LEU A 118 -4.13 -0.29 -3.82
N GLY A 119 -4.36 -0.52 -5.13
CA GLY A 119 -3.46 -0.08 -6.19
C GLY A 119 -3.25 1.44 -6.20
N ILE A 120 -4.33 2.21 -6.00
CA ILE A 120 -4.29 3.67 -5.88
C ILE A 120 -3.48 4.08 -4.66
N GLY A 121 -3.73 3.47 -3.49
CA GLY A 121 -3.00 3.81 -2.27
C GLY A 121 -1.49 3.52 -2.37
N MET A 122 -1.13 2.48 -3.11
CA MET A 122 0.26 2.15 -3.41
C MET A 122 0.96 3.15 -4.35
N MET A 123 0.24 3.99 -5.11
CA MET A 123 0.88 5.01 -5.96
C MET A 123 1.70 6.02 -5.14
N GLY A 124 1.20 6.40 -3.96
CA GLY A 124 1.98 7.23 -3.03
C GLY A 124 3.27 6.54 -2.59
N MET A 125 3.23 5.21 -2.41
CA MET A 125 4.38 4.43 -2.00
C MET A 125 5.45 4.41 -3.08
N LEU A 126 5.08 4.32 -4.35
CA LEU A 126 6.04 4.39 -5.44
C LEU A 126 6.84 5.70 -5.40
N LYS A 127 6.16 6.83 -5.18
CA LYS A 127 6.83 8.13 -5.01
C LYS A 127 7.77 8.13 -3.82
N ALA A 128 7.30 7.70 -2.65
CA ALA A 128 8.12 7.65 -1.43
C ALA A 128 9.35 6.75 -1.59
N VAL A 129 9.22 5.62 -2.28
CA VAL A 129 10.31 4.68 -2.56
C VAL A 129 11.35 5.29 -3.50
N ILE A 130 10.94 6.07 -4.50
CA ILE A 130 11.85 6.80 -5.38
C ILE A 130 12.63 7.85 -4.59
N GLU A 131 11.96 8.66 -3.77
CA GLU A 131 12.61 9.65 -2.89
C GLU A 131 13.61 8.99 -1.92
N MET A 132 13.23 7.86 -1.30
CA MET A 132 14.13 7.09 -0.44
C MET A 132 15.37 6.59 -1.20
N ALA A 133 15.19 6.12 -2.44
CA ALA A 133 16.28 5.65 -3.29
C ALA A 133 17.23 6.80 -3.67
N GLU A 134 16.72 8.00 -3.91
CA GLU A 134 17.53 9.19 -4.19
C GLU A 134 18.34 9.64 -2.97
N HIS A 135 17.72 9.67 -1.79
CA HIS A 135 18.37 10.13 -0.56
C HIS A 135 19.41 9.16 0.02
N HIS A 136 19.24 7.85 -0.20
CA HIS A 136 20.10 6.82 0.41
C HIS A 136 21.07 6.15 -0.55
N ARG A 137 21.08 6.56 -1.83
CA ARG A 137 22.03 6.07 -2.81
C ARG A 137 23.45 6.43 -2.39
N LYS A 138 24.31 5.43 -2.24
CA LYS A 138 25.75 5.66 -2.11
C LYS A 138 26.28 6.19 -3.45
N PRO A 139 27.19 7.20 -3.43
CA PRO A 139 27.85 7.69 -4.63
C PRO A 139 28.60 6.56 -5.35
#